data_AF-A0A3C1VQJ1-F1
#
_entry.id   AF-A0A3C1VQJ1-F1
#
_cell.length_a   1.000
_cell.length_b   1.000
_cell.length_c   1.000
_cell.angle_alpha   90.00
_cell.angle_beta   90.00
_cell.angle_gamma   90.00
#
_symmetry.space_group_name_H-M   'P 1'
#
loop_
_entity.id
_entity.type
_entity.pdbx_description
1 polymer ?
#
loop_
_entity_poly.entity_id
_entity_poly.type
_entity_poly.pdbx_seq_one_letter_code
_entity_poly.pdbx_strand_id
1 'polypeptide(L)' 'KFGEARLADVANVEKMMPRSYISRDGFHITDAAREYFAPLITGEDYPRSKSGLPQYARLKRVLEQKKLKKWRAS' A
#
# COMPACT_ATOMS: atom_id res chain seq x y z
N LYS A 1 -4.64 7.73 -16.74
CA LYS A 1 -6.01 7.17 -16.71
C LYS A 1 -6.02 6.10 -15.64
N PHE A 2 -6.95 6.15 -14.69
CA PHE A 2 -7.06 5.11 -13.65
C PHE A 2 -7.84 3.90 -14.22
N GLY A 3 -7.53 2.70 -13.71
CA GLY A 3 -8.20 1.46 -14.08
C GLY A 3 -9.27 1.07 -13.05
N GLU A 4 -10.15 0.14 -13.43
CA GLU A 4 -11.20 -0.42 -12.58
C GLU A 4 -11.13 -1.94 -12.59
N ALA A 5 -11.57 -2.59 -11.50
CA ALA A 5 -11.67 -4.04 -11.39
C ALA A 5 -12.92 -4.41 -10.58
N ARG A 6 -13.58 -5.53 -10.91
CA ARG A 6 -14.76 -6.00 -10.15
C ARG A 6 -14.31 -6.68 -8.86
N LEU A 7 -15.06 -6.51 -7.78
CA LEU A 7 -14.75 -7.13 -6.49
C LEU A 7 -14.62 -8.66 -6.59
N ALA A 8 -15.50 -9.30 -7.36
CA ALA A 8 -15.48 -10.75 -7.55
C ALA A 8 -14.18 -11.27 -8.21
N ASP A 9 -13.50 -10.42 -8.99
CA ASP A 9 -12.24 -10.77 -9.66
C ASP A 9 -11.01 -10.60 -8.73
N VAL A 10 -11.15 -9.92 -7.59
CA VAL A 10 -10.04 -9.60 -6.67
C VAL A 10 -10.16 -10.22 -5.27
N ALA A 11 -11.36 -10.62 -4.86
CA ALA A 11 -11.66 -10.96 -3.46
C ALA A 11 -10.79 -12.10 -2.86
N ASN A 12 -10.31 -13.04 -3.68
CA ASN A 12 -9.54 -14.21 -3.23
C ASN A 12 -8.27 -14.46 -4.08
N VAL A 13 -7.66 -13.40 -4.64
CA VAL A 13 -6.44 -13.54 -5.46
C VAL A 13 -5.33 -12.63 -4.95
N GLU A 14 -4.09 -13.11 -5.07
CA GLU A 14 -2.89 -12.38 -4.65
C GLU A 14 -1.94 -12.16 -5.82
N LYS A 15 -1.14 -11.09 -5.74
CA LYS A 15 -0.03 -10.87 -6.68
C LYS A 15 1.23 -11.54 -6.14
N MET A 16 1.44 -12.78 -6.56
CA MET A 16 2.64 -13.55 -6.21
C MET A 16 3.90 -12.96 -6.86
N MET A 17 5.05 -13.11 -6.19
CA MET A 17 6.34 -12.72 -6.75
C MET A 17 6.67 -13.64 -7.95
N PRO A 18 6.85 -13.11 -9.17
CA PRO A 18 7.21 -13.94 -10.32
C PRO A 18 8.56 -14.62 -10.10
N ARG A 19 8.68 -15.91 -10.42
CA ARG A 19 9.97 -16.62 -10.31
C ARG A 19 11.06 -15.99 -11.19
N SER A 20 10.67 -15.42 -12.33
CA SER A 20 11.57 -14.72 -13.24
C SER A 20 12.18 -13.44 -12.66
N TYR A 21 11.66 -12.94 -11.53
CA TYR A 21 12.19 -11.76 -10.86
C TYR A 21 13.38 -12.10 -9.95
N ILE A 22 13.61 -13.38 -9.66
CA ILE A 22 14.64 -13.86 -8.75
C ILE A 22 15.76 -14.52 -9.57
N SER A 23 17.01 -14.17 -9.27
CA SER A 23 18.19 -14.76 -9.88
C SER A 23 18.25 -16.28 -9.69
N ARG A 24 19.03 -16.96 -10.53
CA ARG A 24 19.16 -18.43 -10.48
C ARG A 24 19.66 -18.94 -9.13
N ASP A 25 20.57 -18.19 -8.49
CA ASP A 25 21.11 -18.50 -7.17
C ASP A 25 20.15 -18.17 -6.02
N GLY A 26 19.07 -17.41 -6.28
CA GLY A 26 18.05 -17.07 -5.31
C GLY A 26 18.34 -15.82 -4.47
N PHE A 27 19.46 -15.12 -4.68
CA PHE A 27 19.90 -14.04 -3.78
C PHE A 27 19.79 -12.63 -4.36
N HIS A 28 19.42 -12.50 -5.64
CA HIS A 28 19.36 -11.22 -6.33
C HIS A 28 18.07 -11.06 -7.15
N ILE A 29 17.79 -9.82 -7.55
CA ILE A 29 16.73 -9.52 -8.51
C ILE A 29 17.26 -9.58 -9.94
N THR A 30 16.41 -9.94 -10.89
CA THR A 30 16.74 -9.92 -12.33
C THR A 30 16.47 -8.54 -12.94
N ASP A 31 16.87 -8.34 -14.20
CA ASP A 31 16.57 -7.11 -14.94
C ASP A 31 15.06 -6.89 -15.12
N ALA A 32 14.28 -7.96 -15.32
CA ALA A 32 12.82 -7.89 -15.40
C ALA A 32 12.19 -7.36 -14.11
N ALA A 33 12.74 -7.74 -12.95
CA ALA A 33 12.33 -7.20 -11.67
C ALA A 33 12.71 -5.72 -11.55
N ARG A 34 13.92 -5.36 -11.96
CA ARG A 34 14.41 -3.97 -11.91
C ARG A 34 13.56 -3.05 -12.78
N GLU A 35 13.22 -3.46 -14.00
CA GLU A 35 12.34 -2.72 -14.91
C GLU A 35 10.97 -2.45 -14.27
N TYR A 36 10.41 -3.45 -13.59
CA TYR A 36 9.12 -3.31 -12.93
C TYR A 36 9.18 -2.42 -11.66
N PHE A 37 10.21 -2.58 -10.81
CA PHE A 37 10.28 -1.89 -9.51
C PHE A 37 10.88 -0.48 -9.56
N ALA A 38 11.86 -0.22 -10.42
CA ALA A 38 12.53 1.08 -10.51
C ALA A 38 11.57 2.28 -10.68
N PRO A 39 10.58 2.26 -11.59
CA PRO A 39 9.65 3.38 -11.73
C PRO A 39 8.76 3.59 -10.49
N LEU A 40 8.54 2.56 -9.66
CA LEU A 40 7.68 2.64 -8.48
C LEU A 40 8.31 3.38 -7.30
N ILE A 41 9.64 3.54 -7.30
CA ILE A 41 10.41 4.25 -6.28
C ILE A 41 11.00 5.57 -6.80
N THR A 42 10.59 6.00 -7.99
CA THR A 42 11.16 7.18 -8.62
C THR A 42 10.61 8.46 -7.98
N GLY A 43 11.51 9.36 -7.59
CA GLY A 43 11.19 10.65 -6.99
C GLY A 43 11.28 10.66 -5.46
N GLU A 44 11.33 11.87 -4.89
CA GLU A 44 11.37 12.10 -3.45
C GLU A 44 10.23 13.03 -3.04
N ASP A 45 9.50 12.67 -1.98
CA ASP A 45 8.43 13.49 -1.41
C ASP A 45 8.81 13.91 0.02
N TYR A 46 9.37 15.11 0.15
CA TYR A 46 9.83 15.63 1.43
C TYR A 46 8.68 16.24 2.23
N PRO A 47 8.46 15.83 3.49
CA PRO A 47 7.38 16.37 4.30
C PRO A 47 7.65 17.83 4.69
N ARG A 48 6.58 18.60 4.89
CA ARG A 48 6.70 19.94 5.51
C ARG A 48 7.28 19.80 6.92
N SER A 49 8.32 20.57 7.22
CA SER A 49 9.00 20.57 8.52
C SER A 49 8.56 21.75 9.38
N LYS A 50 8.45 21.53 10.70
CA LYS A 50 8.26 22.57 11.71
C LYS A 50 9.29 22.36 12.81
N SER A 51 10.12 23.38 13.06
CA SER A 51 11.21 23.33 14.06
C SER A 51 12.18 22.16 13.87
N GLY A 52 12.50 21.83 12.62
CA GLY A 52 13.45 20.76 12.28
C GLY A 52 12.85 19.35 12.29
N LEU A 53 11.54 19.20 12.53
CA LEU A 53 10.85 17.90 12.58
C LEU A 53 9.73 17.82 11.53
N PRO A 54 9.51 16.65 10.88
CA PRO A 54 8.36 16.44 9.99
C PRO A 54 7.03 16.73 10.70
N GLN A 55 6.17 17.50 10.03
CA GLN A 55 4.86 17.86 10.55
C GLN A 55 3.82 16.80 10.16
N TYR A 56 3.59 15.82 11.04
CA TYR A 56 2.53 14.83 10.85
C TYR A 56 1.16 15.34 11.30
N ALA A 57 0.11 14.95 10.59
CA ALA A 57 -1.27 15.27 10.96
C ALA A 57 -1.73 14.49 12.21
N ARG A 58 -2.48 15.15 13.10
CA ARG A 58 -3.18 14.51 14.22
C ARG A 58 -4.68 14.77 14.08
N LEU A 59 -5.44 13.69 13.87
CA LEU A 59 -6.90 13.77 13.73
C LEU A 59 -7.57 13.86 15.11
N LYS A 60 -8.66 14.62 15.21
CA LYS A 60 -9.44 14.75 16.46
C LYS A 60 -10.16 13.46 16.86
N ARG A 61 -10.45 12.56 15.89
CA ARG A 61 -11.12 11.27 16.09
C ARG A 61 -12.41 11.37 16.93
N VAL A 62 -13.18 12.45 16.74
CA VAL A 62 -14.46 12.66 17.43
C VAL A 62 -15.46 11.62 16.93
N LEU A 63 -16.02 10.86 17.86
CA LEU A 63 -17.02 9.84 17.54
C LEU A 63 -18.39 10.49 17.31
N GLU A 64 -19.12 9.95 16.35
CA GLU A 64 -20.51 10.33 16.11
C GLU A 64 -21.43 9.69 17.16
N GLN A 65 -22.62 10.27 17.35
CA GLN A 65 -23.61 9.73 18.27
C GLN A 65 -24.09 8.34 17.81
N LYS A 66 -24.17 7.40 18.77
CA LYS A 66 -24.67 6.04 18.50
C LYS A 66 -26.17 6.05 18.27
N LYS A 67 -26.60 5.43 17.17
CA LYS A 67 -28.03 5.26 16.82
C LYS A 67 -28.58 3.86 17.13
N LEU A 68 -27.69 2.89 17.32
CA LEU A 68 -28.06 1.47 17.48
C LEU A 68 -27.60 0.94 18.84
N LYS A 69 -28.25 -0.14 19.29
CA LYS A 69 -27.84 -0.90 20.48
C LYS A 69 -26.47 -1.54 20.25
N LYS A 70 -25.77 -1.86 21.35
CA LYS A 70 -24.48 -2.56 21.29
C LYS A 70 -24.63 -3.88 20.52
N TRP A 71 -23.78 -4.07 19.51
CA TRP A 71 -23.74 -5.30 18.71
C TRP A 71 -23.40 -6.51 19.59
N ARG A 72 -24.06 -7.64 19.33
CA ARG A 72 -23.80 -8.94 19.94
C ARG A 72 -23.55 -9.93 18.79
N ALA A 73 -22.38 -10.55 18.76
CA ALA A 73 -22.13 -11.68 17.87
C ALA A 73 -22.95 -12.89 18.36
N SER A 74 -23.62 -13.58 17.44
CA SER A 74 -24.27 -14.86 17.69
C SER A 74 -23.27 -16.00 17.61
#